data_AF-A0A969NBP6-F1
#
_entry.id   AF-A0A969NBP6-F1
#
_cell.length_a   1.000
_cell.length_b   1.000
_cell.length_c   1.000
_cell.angle_alpha   90.00
_cell.angle_beta   90.00
_cell.angle_gamma   90.00
#
_symmetry.space_group_name_H-M   'P 1'
#
loop_
_entity.id
_entity.type
_entity.pdbx_description
1 polymer ?
#
loop_
_entity_poly.entity_id
_entity_poly.type
_entity_poly.pdbx_seq_one_letter_code
_entity_poly.pdbx_strand_id
1 'polypeptide(L)'
;MAKKSFKSGLGSLIQNSNIEFEDNGVQKENDTGEKLRFRISQLQEELKLWRTGKLTLEIFEKSLKDNNLSYNPKTNQFTKLK
;
A
#
# COMPACT_ATOMS: atom_id res chain seq x y z
N MET A 1 35.59 6.94 -27.58
CA MET A 1 35.05 7.35 -26.25
C MET A 1 33.72 8.05 -26.46
N ALA A 2 32.61 7.47 -25.98
CA ALA A 2 31.30 8.12 -26.00
C ALA A 2 30.82 8.28 -24.55
N LYS A 3 30.72 9.52 -24.07
CA LYS A 3 30.10 9.84 -22.79
C LYS A 3 28.59 9.62 -22.94
N LYS A 4 28.07 8.49 -22.43
CA LYS A 4 26.63 8.22 -22.40
C LYS A 4 26.02 9.05 -21.26
N SER A 5 25.23 10.08 -21.60
CA SER A 5 24.53 10.90 -20.62
C SER A 5 23.25 10.19 -20.16
N PHE A 6 23.08 9.99 -18.84
CA PHE A 6 21.93 9.36 -18.19
C PHE A 6 20.70 10.29 -18.10
N LYS A 7 20.37 11.05 -19.16
CA LYS A 7 19.27 12.04 -19.10
C LYS A 7 17.94 11.57 -19.71
N SER A 8 17.82 10.30 -20.11
CA SER A 8 16.63 9.82 -20.84
C SER A 8 15.66 8.93 -20.06
N GLY A 9 15.92 8.65 -18.77
CA GLY A 9 15.07 7.72 -17.98
C GLY A 9 14.00 8.40 -17.11
N LEU A 10 14.29 9.58 -16.55
CA LEU A 10 13.38 10.24 -15.61
C LEU A 10 12.33 11.11 -16.33
N GLY A 11 12.68 11.69 -17.47
CA GLY A 11 11.80 12.60 -18.22
C GLY A 11 10.56 11.90 -18.80
N SER A 12 10.67 10.65 -19.25
CA SER A 12 9.53 9.88 -19.74
C SER A 12 8.62 9.39 -18.61
N LEU A 13 9.16 9.19 -17.40
CA LEU A 13 8.37 8.80 -16.24
C LEU A 13 7.53 9.96 -15.70
N ILE A 14 8.06 11.19 -15.79
CA ILE A 14 7.37 12.41 -15.37
C ILE A 14 6.34 12.85 -16.43
N GLN A 15 6.59 12.62 -17.73
CA GLN A 15 5.59 12.95 -18.78
C GLN A 15 4.36 12.02 -18.79
N ASN A 16 4.51 10.77 -18.33
CA ASN A 16 3.39 9.84 -18.20
C ASN A 16 2.62 9.98 -16.88
N SER A 17 3.11 10.83 -15.97
CA SER A 17 2.36 11.25 -14.79
C SER A 17 1.80 12.63 -15.09
N ASN A 18 0.47 12.75 -15.16
CA ASN A 18 -0.24 14.01 -15.29
C ASN A 18 -0.04 14.86 -14.02
N ILE A 19 1.17 15.36 -13.81
CA ILE A 19 1.49 16.30 -12.74
C ILE A 19 1.37 17.69 -13.36
N GLU A 20 0.15 18.21 -13.32
CA GLU A 20 -0.10 19.62 -13.55
C GLU A 20 0.33 20.37 -12.28
N PHE A 21 1.31 21.26 -12.44
CA PHE A 21 1.77 22.13 -11.38
C PHE A 21 0.65 23.13 -11.04
N GLU A 22 0.39 23.29 -9.75
CA GLU A 22 -0.78 23.94 -9.17
C GLU A 22 -1.07 25.32 -9.76
N ASP A 23 -2.36 25.59 -10.03
CA ASP A 23 -2.88 26.92 -9.81
C ASP A 23 -4.37 26.90 -9.43
N ASN A 24 -4.66 27.47 -8.25
CA ASN A 24 -5.96 27.96 -7.79
C ASN A 24 -7.14 26.97 -7.55
N GLY A 25 -7.21 26.52 -6.29
CA GLY A 25 -8.44 26.39 -5.49
C GLY A 25 -9.69 25.76 -6.09
N VAL A 26 -9.85 24.42 -5.97
CA VAL A 26 -11.16 23.73 -6.07
C VAL A 26 -11.23 22.49 -5.16
N GLN A 27 -12.14 22.55 -4.19
CA GLN A 27 -12.92 21.50 -3.48
C GLN A 27 -12.26 20.16 -3.05
N LYS A 28 -12.07 20.06 -1.72
CA LYS A 28 -11.75 18.85 -0.95
C LYS A 28 -12.95 17.90 -0.83
N GLU A 29 -13.26 17.03 -1.79
CA GLU A 29 -14.30 15.99 -1.58
C GLU A 29 -14.02 14.57 -2.14
N ASN A 30 -12.86 14.28 -2.75
CA ASN A 30 -12.65 12.98 -3.42
C ASN A 30 -11.83 11.91 -2.67
N ASP A 31 -11.31 12.20 -1.48
CA ASP A 31 -10.33 11.33 -0.80
C ASP A 31 -10.94 10.07 -0.13
N THR A 32 -12.26 10.06 0.11
CA THR A 32 -12.94 8.95 0.82
C THR A 32 -13.15 7.73 -0.08
N GLY A 33 -13.46 7.95 -1.36
CA GLY A 33 -13.76 6.89 -2.32
C GLY A 33 -12.55 6.04 -2.69
N GLU A 34 -11.37 6.67 -2.84
CA GLU A 34 -10.12 5.96 -3.11
C GLU A 34 -9.66 5.13 -1.91
N LYS A 35 -9.74 5.67 -0.69
CA LYS A 35 -9.45 4.93 0.55
C LYS A 35 -10.35 3.70 0.70
N LEU A 36 -11.64 3.83 0.37
CA LEU A 36 -12.58 2.70 0.38
C LEU A 36 -12.20 1.62 -0.64
N ARG A 37 -11.86 2.00 -1.88
CA ARG A 37 -11.43 1.05 -2.91
C ARG A 37 -10.14 0.31 -2.52
N PHE A 38 -9.17 1.04 -1.98
CA PHE A 38 -7.93 0.45 -1.47
C PHE A 38 -8.21 -0.55 -0.35
N ARG A 39 -9.09 -0.20 0.60
CA ARG A 39 -9.47 -1.09 1.69
C ARG A 39 -10.21 -2.34 1.19
N ILE A 40 -11.11 -2.20 0.21
CA ILE A 40 -11.79 -3.33 -0.43
C ILE A 40 -10.78 -4.28 -1.07
N SER A 41 -9.78 -3.76 -1.79
CA SER A 41 -8.73 -4.58 -2.41
C SER A 41 -7.93 -5.36 -1.37
N GLN A 42 -7.54 -4.74 -0.26
CA GLN A 42 -6.84 -5.42 0.83
C GLN A 42 -7.66 -6.58 1.41
N LEU A 43 -8.96 -6.34 1.69
CA LEU A 43 -9.85 -7.35 2.24
C LEU A 43 -10.09 -8.51 1.26
N GLN A 44 -10.14 -8.24 -0.05
CA GLN A 44 -10.24 -9.28 -1.07
C GLN A 44 -9.00 -10.16 -1.12
N GLU A 45 -7.81 -9.59 -0.97
CA GLU A 45 -6.56 -10.33 -0.91
C GLU A 45 -6.46 -11.18 0.36
N GLU A 46 -6.82 -10.64 1.52
CA GLU A 46 -6.93 -11.38 2.78
C GLU A 46 -7.91 -12.57 2.66
N LEU A 47 -9.09 -12.35 2.07
CA LEU A 47 -10.08 -13.42 1.81
C LEU A 47 -9.54 -14.51 0.88
N LYS A 48 -8.76 -14.14 -0.14
CA LYS A 48 -8.12 -15.09 -1.05
C LYS A 48 -7.07 -15.93 -0.32
N LEU A 49 -6.26 -15.32 0.54
CA LEU A 49 -5.26 -16.03 1.34
C LEU A 49 -5.92 -16.99 2.35
N TRP A 50 -7.03 -16.58 2.96
CA TRP A 50 -7.88 -17.46 3.80
C TRP A 50 -8.44 -18.64 3.01
N ARG A 51 -9.10 -18.38 1.87
CA ARG A 51 -9.72 -19.42 1.02
C ARG A 51 -8.72 -20.45 0.49
N THR A 52 -7.49 -20.02 0.24
CA THR A 52 -6.42 -20.90 -0.26
C THR A 52 -5.69 -21.65 0.85
N GLY A 53 -6.08 -21.47 2.12
CA GLY A 53 -5.42 -22.10 3.27
C GLY A 53 -4.00 -21.59 3.52
N LYS A 54 -3.58 -20.52 2.84
CA LYS A 54 -2.27 -19.90 2.99
C LYS A 54 -2.20 -18.95 4.19
N LEU A 55 -3.35 -18.49 4.68
CA LEU A 55 -3.47 -17.75 5.93
C LEU A 55 -4.19 -18.61 6.96
N THR A 56 -3.41 -19.38 7.72
CA THR A 56 -3.90 -20.07 8.93
C THR A 56 -3.58 -19.23 10.16
N LEU A 57 -4.29 -19.48 11.27
CA LEU A 57 -4.01 -18.82 12.54
C LEU A 57 -2.52 -18.98 12.94
N GLU A 58 -1.97 -20.17 12.75
CA GLU A 58 -0.56 -20.47 13.03
C GLU A 58 0.40 -19.63 12.18
N ILE A 59 0.13 -19.49 10.87
CA ILE A 59 0.97 -18.67 9.97
C ILE A 59 0.86 -17.19 10.34
N PHE A 60 -0.34 -16.74 10.71
CA PHE A 60 -0.57 -15.37 11.16
C PHE A 60 0.16 -15.06 12.48
N GLU A 61 0.04 -15.94 13.47
CA GLU A 61 0.74 -15.79 14.75
C GLU A 61 2.27 -15.88 14.59
N LYS A 62 2.75 -16.74 13.69
CA LYS A 62 4.17 -16.83 13.35
C LYS A 62 4.67 -15.55 12.69
N SER A 63 3.93 -15.00 11.71
CA SER A 63 4.33 -13.76 11.05
C SER A 63 4.35 -12.57 12.02
N LEU A 64 3.42 -12.54 12.98
CA LEU A 64 3.42 -11.54 14.06
C LEU A 64 4.69 -11.64 14.91
N LYS A 65 5.07 -12.84 15.35
CA LYS A 65 6.31 -13.07 16.11
C LYS A 65 7.55 -12.69 15.31
N ASP A 66 7.65 -13.13 14.07
CA ASP A 66 8.81 -12.88 13.19
C ASP A 66 9.04 -11.37 12.97
N ASN A 67 7.97 -10.56 13.03
CA ASN A 67 8.02 -9.11 12.88
C ASN A 67 8.01 -8.32 14.22
N ASN A 68 8.07 -9.02 15.36
CA ASN A 68 7.91 -8.42 16.71
C ASN A 68 6.63 -7.58 16.83
N LEU A 69 5.52 -8.09 16.30
CA LEU A 69 4.20 -7.48 16.33
C LEU A 69 3.24 -8.29 17.20
N SER A 70 2.28 -7.60 17.78
CA SER A 70 1.13 -8.16 18.49
C SER A 70 -0.14 -7.61 17.84
N TYR A 71 -1.16 -8.46 17.67
CA TYR A 71 -2.42 -8.07 17.07
C TYR A 71 -3.53 -7.99 18.13
N ASN A 72 -4.28 -6.89 18.15
CA ASN A 72 -5.46 -6.73 19.00
C ASN A 72 -6.74 -6.92 18.16
N PRO A 73 -7.49 -8.03 18.33
CA PRO A 73 -8.69 -8.30 17.55
C PRO A 73 -9.85 -7.35 17.86
N LYS A 74 -9.89 -6.70 19.03
CA LYS A 74 -10.97 -5.77 19.39
C LYS A 74 -10.86 -4.44 18.67
N THR A 75 -9.64 -3.99 18.42
CA THR A 75 -9.37 -2.69 17.77
C THR A 75 -8.86 -2.84 16.35
N ASN A 76 -8.56 -4.07 15.91
CA ASN A 76 -7.96 -4.40 14.61
C ASN A 76 -6.61 -3.67 14.39
N GLN A 77 -5.83 -3.50 15.46
CA GLN A 77 -4.56 -2.78 15.46
C GLN A 77 -3.38 -3.70 15.75
N PHE A 78 -2.24 -3.37 15.14
CA PHE A 78 -0.95 -4.01 15.38
C PHE A 78 -0.08 -3.14 16.29
N THR A 79 0.48 -3.71 17.35
CA THR A 79 1.42 -3.05 18.27
C THR A 79 2.78 -3.72 18.19
N LYS A 80 3.86 -2.93 18.26
CA LYS A 80 5.22 -3.48 18.27
C LYS A 80 5.58 -3.93 19.68
N LEU A 81 6.02 -5.17 19.82
CA LEU A 81 6.59 -5.69 21.06
C LEU A 81 7.97 -5.02 21.25
N LYS A 82 8.16 -4.33 22.37
CA LYS A 82 9.43 -3.70 22.76
C LYS A 82 10.44 -4.73 23.23
#